data_AF-A0A852F879-F1
#
_entry.id   AF-A0A852F879-F1
#
_cell.length_a   1.000
_cell.length_b   1.000
_cell.length_c   1.000
_cell.angle_alpha   90.00
_cell.angle_beta   90.00
_cell.angle_gamma   90.00
#
_symmetry.space_group_name_H-M   'P 1'
#
loop_
_entity.id
_entity.type
_entity.pdbx_description
1 polymer ?
#
loop_
_entity_poly.entity_id
_entity_poly.type
_entity_poly.pdbx_seq_one_letter_code
_entity_poly.pdbx_strand_id
1 'polypeptide(L)'
;RALAATPWEQLAPSGEPEPPRAAKSKRRKKEYENQDVNGFAAHRGEEEEEARRKDRRRESRRLRRQERKKNAMVCFHCREPGHGVADCPAVLESQDMGTGICYRCGSTEHDLSKCRAKVDPAAGPFPYAKCFICGEMGHLSRSCPDNPKGLYAEGGGCKLCGSVEHFKKDCPEKQNAEQVTVGRWTPGLSADHEDVAAAP
;
A
#
# COMPACT_ATOMS: atom_id res chain seq x y z
N ARG A 1 13.96 -19.87 57.60
CA ARG A 1 13.09 -21.08 57.57
C ARG A 1 11.80 -20.65 56.88
N ALA A 2 11.66 -20.90 55.57
CA ALA A 2 10.50 -20.45 54.79
C ALA A 2 9.29 -21.35 55.12
N LEU A 3 8.13 -20.75 55.37
CA LEU A 3 6.88 -21.49 55.59
C LEU A 3 6.30 -21.89 54.23
N ALA A 4 5.98 -23.18 54.08
CA ALA A 4 5.40 -23.73 52.86
C ALA A 4 3.94 -23.26 52.70
N ALA A 5 3.60 -22.71 51.53
CA ALA A 5 2.24 -22.31 51.20
C ALA A 5 1.34 -23.55 51.01
N THR A 6 0.13 -23.51 51.58
CA THR A 6 -0.88 -24.56 51.45
C THR A 6 -1.41 -24.62 50.00
N PRO A 7 -1.40 -25.79 49.34
CA PRO A 7 -1.93 -25.95 47.99
C PRO A 7 -3.43 -25.64 47.90
N TRP A 8 -3.83 -25.01 46.79
CA TRP A 8 -5.17 -24.47 46.51
C TRP A 8 -6.32 -25.52 46.51
N GLU A 9 -6.00 -26.81 46.44
CA GLU A 9 -6.98 -27.90 46.46
C GLU A 9 -7.66 -28.10 47.82
N GLN A 10 -7.13 -27.52 48.91
CA GLN A 10 -7.73 -27.62 50.25
C GLN A 10 -8.77 -26.53 50.56
N LEU A 11 -9.08 -25.64 49.60
CA LEU A 11 -10.05 -24.54 49.77
C LEU A 11 -11.40 -24.80 49.09
N ALA A 12 -11.72 -26.05 48.74
CA ALA A 12 -13.03 -26.38 48.19
C ALA A 12 -14.13 -26.20 49.25
N PRO A 13 -15.18 -25.40 48.99
CA PRO A 13 -16.29 -25.26 49.92
C PRO A 13 -17.07 -26.58 49.99
N SER A 14 -17.13 -27.18 51.19
CA SER A 14 -18.01 -28.30 51.50
C SER A 14 -19.46 -27.89 51.27
N GLY A 15 -20.07 -28.40 50.20
CA GLY A 15 -21.46 -28.14 49.87
C GLY A 15 -22.39 -28.94 50.76
N GLU A 16 -22.99 -28.30 51.75
CA GLU A 16 -24.28 -28.73 52.30
C GLU A 16 -25.40 -27.88 51.69
N PRO A 17 -26.51 -28.47 51.22
CA PRO A 17 -27.60 -27.71 50.65
C PRO A 17 -28.42 -27.01 51.74
N GLU A 18 -28.43 -25.68 51.74
CA GLU A 18 -29.34 -24.88 52.57
C GLU A 18 -30.81 -25.15 52.21
N PRO A 19 -31.74 -25.15 53.19
CA PRO A 19 -33.16 -25.35 52.93
C PRO A 19 -33.76 -24.20 52.09
N PRO A 20 -34.78 -24.47 51.26
CA PRO A 20 -35.32 -23.49 50.33
C PRO A 20 -35.95 -22.31 51.08
N ARG A 21 -35.36 -21.13 50.93
CA ARG A 21 -35.89 -19.88 51.49
C ARG A 21 -37.20 -19.53 50.78
N ALA A 22 -38.27 -19.34 51.56
CA ALA A 22 -39.60 -19.00 51.07
C ALA A 22 -39.58 -17.76 50.16
N ALA A 23 -40.24 -17.87 48.99
CA ALA A 23 -40.30 -16.83 47.98
C ALA A 23 -41.02 -15.59 48.51
N LYS A 24 -40.26 -14.53 48.82
CA LYS A 24 -40.83 -13.20 49.08
C LYS A 24 -41.39 -12.64 47.78
N SER A 25 -42.61 -12.12 47.83
CA SER A 25 -43.31 -11.58 46.66
C SER A 25 -42.46 -10.54 45.95
N LYS A 26 -42.21 -10.75 44.65
CA LYS A 26 -41.48 -9.82 43.79
C LYS A 26 -42.32 -8.54 43.66
N ARG A 27 -42.06 -7.52 44.50
CA ARG A 27 -42.54 -6.16 44.22
C ARG A 27 -41.90 -5.73 42.89
N ARG A 28 -42.71 -5.53 41.85
CA ARG A 28 -42.26 -5.03 40.55
C ARG A 28 -41.44 -3.76 40.78
N LYS A 29 -40.15 -3.80 40.42
CA LYS A 29 -39.30 -2.60 40.38
C LYS A 29 -39.90 -1.69 39.33
N LYS A 30 -40.32 -0.48 39.72
CA LYS A 30 -40.90 0.50 38.79
C LYS A 30 -39.83 0.85 37.77
N GLU A 31 -40.10 0.57 36.50
CA GLU A 31 -39.20 0.89 35.40
C GLU A 31 -39.15 2.42 35.28
N TYR A 32 -38.02 3.00 35.68
CA TYR A 32 -37.80 4.44 35.60
C TYR A 32 -37.26 4.75 34.21
N GLU A 33 -38.13 5.25 33.35
CA GLU A 33 -37.74 5.75 32.04
C GLU A 33 -36.91 7.02 32.26
N ASN A 34 -35.61 6.93 31.95
CA ASN A 34 -34.68 8.03 32.15
C ASN A 34 -34.90 9.05 31.02
N GLN A 35 -35.78 10.03 31.26
CA GLN A 35 -36.06 11.09 30.30
C GLN A 35 -34.91 12.12 30.33
N ASP A 36 -34.36 12.44 29.17
CA ASP A 36 -33.32 13.46 29.02
C ASP A 36 -33.93 14.86 29.22
N VAL A 37 -33.81 15.38 30.44
CA VAL A 37 -34.37 16.67 30.85
C VAL A 37 -33.55 17.88 30.38
N ASN A 38 -32.30 17.67 29.95
CA ASN A 38 -31.34 18.76 29.66
C ASN A 38 -30.69 18.66 28.26
N GLY A 39 -31.10 17.73 27.40
CA GLY A 39 -30.61 17.58 26.03
C GLY A 39 -29.19 17.01 25.92
N PHE A 40 -28.66 16.41 26.98
CA PHE A 40 -27.29 15.89 27.02
C PHE A 40 -27.11 14.65 26.12
N ALA A 41 -28.18 13.86 25.93
CA ALA A 41 -28.19 12.75 25.00
C ALA A 41 -28.22 13.22 23.54
N ALA A 42 -28.89 14.35 23.26
CA ALA A 42 -28.92 14.96 21.93
C ALA A 42 -27.53 15.48 21.52
N HIS A 43 -26.85 16.25 22.38
CA HIS A 43 -25.48 16.74 22.09
C HIS A 43 -24.47 15.59 21.95
N ARG A 44 -24.57 14.56 22.81
CA ARG A 44 -23.74 13.34 22.67
C ARG A 44 -24.02 12.62 21.34
N GLY A 45 -25.28 12.56 20.92
CA GLY A 45 -25.68 12.00 19.62
C GLY A 45 -25.13 12.81 18.43
N GLU A 46 -25.19 14.14 18.49
CA GLU A 46 -24.64 15.04 17.47
C GLU A 46 -23.10 14.93 17.38
N GLU A 47 -22.41 14.84 18.52
CA GLU A 47 -20.96 14.65 18.59
C GLU A 47 -20.54 13.28 18.02
N GLU A 48 -21.29 12.22 18.35
CA GLU A 48 -21.09 10.87 17.79
C GLU A 48 -21.34 10.84 16.28
N GLU A 49 -22.38 11.54 15.79
CA GLU A 49 -22.66 11.65 14.36
C GLU A 49 -21.56 12.44 13.62
N GLU A 50 -21.07 13.54 14.21
CA GLU A 50 -19.96 14.30 13.65
C GLU A 50 -18.67 13.48 13.60
N ALA A 51 -18.39 12.68 14.65
CA ALA A 51 -17.28 11.73 14.68
C ALA A 51 -17.42 10.68 13.56
N ARG A 52 -18.59 10.05 13.41
CA ARG A 52 -18.87 9.12 12.31
C ARG A 52 -18.72 9.77 10.93
N ARG A 53 -19.13 11.04 10.77
CA ARG A 53 -18.97 11.81 9.53
C ARG A 53 -17.50 12.09 9.23
N LYS A 54 -16.70 12.42 10.24
CA LYS A 54 -15.24 12.62 10.12
C LYS A 54 -14.53 11.31 9.75
N ASP A 55 -14.91 10.19 10.36
CA ASP A 55 -14.33 8.88 10.05
C ASP A 55 -14.68 8.41 8.64
N ARG A 56 -15.93 8.57 8.19
CA ARG A 56 -16.31 8.30 6.80
C ARG A 56 -15.48 9.12 5.80
N ARG A 57 -15.20 10.40 6.10
CA ARG A 57 -14.33 11.25 5.26
C ARG A 57 -12.88 10.75 5.24
N ARG A 58 -12.34 10.31 6.38
CA ARG A 58 -10.98 9.74 6.47
C ARG A 58 -10.89 8.42 5.69
N GLU A 59 -11.86 7.54 5.86
CA GLU A 59 -11.95 6.27 5.16
C GLU A 59 -12.09 6.47 3.65
N SER A 60 -12.96 7.39 3.21
CA SER A 60 -13.11 7.74 1.80
C SER A 60 -11.78 8.20 1.18
N ARG A 61 -10.97 9.00 1.89
CA ARG A 61 -9.63 9.40 1.44
C ARG A 61 -8.67 8.22 1.37
N ARG A 62 -8.74 7.29 2.33
CA ARG A 62 -7.93 6.06 2.33
C ARG A 62 -8.27 5.19 1.12
N LEU A 63 -9.55 4.96 0.85
CA LEU A 63 -10.03 4.18 -0.30
C LEU A 63 -9.60 4.81 -1.62
N ARG A 64 -9.80 6.12 -1.80
CA ARG A 64 -9.33 6.84 -3.00
C ARG A 64 -7.82 6.72 -3.23
N ARG A 65 -7.02 6.75 -2.16
CA ARG A 65 -5.56 6.54 -2.28
C ARG A 65 -5.23 5.10 -2.69
N GLN A 66 -5.93 4.12 -2.14
CA GLN A 66 -5.74 2.71 -2.52
C GLN A 66 -6.16 2.48 -3.97
N GLU A 67 -7.32 3.00 -4.38
CA GLU A 67 -7.83 2.94 -5.74
C GLU A 67 -6.86 3.60 -6.72
N ARG A 68 -6.37 4.82 -6.43
CA ARG A 68 -5.36 5.47 -7.26
C ARG A 68 -4.08 4.63 -7.37
N LYS A 69 -3.64 3.96 -6.29
CA LYS A 69 -2.47 3.08 -6.32
C LYS A 69 -2.71 1.81 -7.15
N LYS A 70 -3.90 1.21 -7.04
CA LYS A 70 -4.30 0.03 -7.85
C LYS A 70 -4.44 0.40 -9.33
N ASN A 71 -5.11 1.51 -9.64
CA ASN A 71 -5.29 1.99 -11.01
C ASN A 71 -3.98 2.47 -11.64
N ALA A 72 -3.03 2.96 -10.83
CA ALA A 72 -1.68 3.30 -11.30
C ALA A 72 -0.77 2.07 -11.49
N MET A 73 -1.13 0.92 -10.93
CA MET A 73 -0.41 -0.33 -11.19
C MET A 73 -0.80 -0.84 -12.57
N VAL A 74 0.19 -1.07 -13.41
CA VAL A 74 0.03 -1.56 -14.79
C VAL A 74 0.65 -2.94 -14.89
N CYS A 75 -0.05 -3.87 -15.52
CA CYS A 75 0.46 -5.21 -15.75
C CYS A 75 1.59 -5.19 -16.78
N PHE A 76 2.73 -5.83 -16.51
CA PHE A 76 3.85 -5.85 -17.46
C PHE A 76 3.60 -6.75 -18.70
N HIS A 77 2.62 -7.65 -18.63
CA HIS A 77 2.27 -8.54 -19.74
C HIS A 77 1.28 -7.87 -20.72
N CYS A 78 0.07 -7.53 -20.27
CA CYS A 78 -0.94 -6.91 -21.13
C CYS A 78 -0.88 -5.36 -21.17
N ARG A 79 -0.11 -4.71 -20.29
CA ARG A 79 -0.02 -3.24 -20.12
C ARG A 79 -1.34 -2.55 -19.77
N GLU A 80 -2.31 -3.30 -19.27
CA GLU A 80 -3.56 -2.74 -18.77
C GLU A 80 -3.41 -2.28 -17.31
N PRO A 81 -4.01 -1.13 -16.94
CA PRO A 81 -4.02 -0.65 -15.57
C PRO A 81 -4.96 -1.48 -14.68
N GLY A 82 -4.72 -1.46 -13.37
CA GLY A 82 -5.60 -2.03 -12.35
C GLY A 82 -5.13 -3.36 -11.74
N HIS A 83 -4.19 -4.05 -12.38
CA HIS A 83 -3.70 -5.36 -11.90
C HIS A 83 -2.19 -5.54 -12.14
N GLY A 84 -1.58 -6.45 -11.37
CA GLY A 84 -0.18 -6.87 -11.53
C GLY A 84 -0.06 -8.13 -12.39
N VAL A 85 1.17 -8.54 -12.73
CA VAL A 85 1.42 -9.72 -13.58
C VAL A 85 0.81 -11.01 -13.02
N ALA A 86 0.75 -11.16 -11.69
CA ALA A 86 0.17 -12.32 -11.03
C ALA A 86 -1.35 -12.43 -11.19
N ASP A 87 -2.03 -11.29 -11.27
CA ASP A 87 -3.49 -11.19 -11.38
C ASP A 87 -3.93 -10.92 -12.82
N CYS A 88 -3.06 -11.20 -13.80
CA CYS A 88 -3.33 -10.91 -15.19
C CYS A 88 -4.26 -11.97 -15.81
N PRO A 89 -5.45 -11.58 -16.30
CA PRO A 89 -6.40 -12.54 -16.88
C PRO A 89 -5.82 -13.23 -18.12
N ALA A 90 -4.97 -12.55 -18.89
CA ALA A 90 -4.30 -13.12 -20.06
C ALA A 90 -3.25 -14.18 -19.71
N VAL A 91 -2.60 -14.07 -18.53
CA VAL A 91 -1.56 -15.02 -18.10
C VAL A 91 -2.17 -16.34 -17.60
N LEU A 92 -3.41 -16.32 -17.09
CA LEU A 92 -4.14 -17.53 -16.69
C LEU A 92 -4.37 -18.50 -17.85
N GLU A 93 -4.45 -18.00 -19.09
CA GLU A 93 -4.59 -18.84 -20.29
C GLU A 93 -3.25 -19.35 -20.83
N SER A 94 -2.14 -18.64 -20.59
CA SER A 94 -0.81 -18.96 -21.15
C SER A 94 0.19 -19.39 -20.07
N GLN A 95 -0.05 -20.54 -19.44
CA GLN A 95 0.70 -21.17 -18.31
C GLN A 95 2.24 -21.24 -18.41
N ASP A 96 2.85 -20.74 -19.48
CA ASP A 96 4.27 -20.89 -19.83
C ASP A 96 5.20 -19.78 -19.31
N MET A 97 4.64 -18.74 -18.71
CA MET A 97 5.41 -17.61 -18.18
C MET A 97 5.55 -17.78 -16.68
N GLY A 98 6.64 -18.41 -16.23
CA GLY A 98 6.93 -18.73 -14.82
C GLY A 98 6.80 -17.54 -13.87
N THR A 99 5.58 -17.25 -13.43
CA THR A 99 5.30 -16.28 -12.38
C THR A 99 5.76 -16.89 -11.07
N GLY A 100 6.77 -16.28 -10.44
CA GLY A 100 7.32 -16.76 -9.16
C GLY A 100 8.63 -17.54 -9.27
N ILE A 101 9.25 -17.65 -10.45
CA ILE A 101 10.65 -18.10 -10.53
C ILE A 101 11.62 -16.95 -10.24
N CYS A 102 12.71 -17.26 -9.56
CA CYS A 102 13.84 -16.36 -9.45
C CYS A 102 14.52 -16.22 -10.82
N TYR A 103 14.50 -15.04 -11.41
CA TYR A 103 15.13 -14.79 -12.72
C TYR A 103 16.66 -14.97 -12.74
N ARG A 104 17.31 -15.09 -11.57
CA ARG A 104 18.76 -15.36 -11.45
C ARG A 104 19.09 -16.84 -11.42
N CYS A 105 18.32 -17.67 -10.72
CA CYS A 105 18.65 -19.09 -10.51
C CYS A 105 17.53 -20.08 -10.88
N GLY A 106 16.37 -19.60 -11.35
CA GLY A 106 15.25 -20.43 -11.80
C GLY A 106 14.41 -21.06 -10.68
N SER A 107 14.79 -20.94 -9.41
CA SER A 107 14.05 -21.51 -8.29
C SER A 107 12.74 -20.77 -8.01
N THR A 108 11.67 -21.48 -7.67
CA THR A 108 10.38 -20.90 -7.26
C THR A 108 10.29 -20.53 -5.78
N GLU A 109 11.28 -20.89 -4.98
CA GLU A 109 11.25 -20.73 -3.52
C GLU A 109 11.49 -19.29 -3.06
N HIS A 110 12.07 -18.43 -3.91
CA HIS A 110 12.44 -17.08 -3.52
C HIS A 110 12.43 -16.07 -4.68
N ASP A 111 12.25 -14.80 -4.33
CA ASP A 111 12.36 -13.67 -5.27
C ASP A 111 13.82 -13.26 -5.49
N LEU A 112 14.06 -12.49 -6.56
CA LEU A 112 15.39 -11.97 -6.92
C LEU A 112 16.11 -11.28 -5.76
N SER A 113 15.36 -10.56 -4.91
CA SER A 113 15.91 -9.82 -3.77
C SER A 113 16.49 -10.72 -2.68
N LYS A 114 15.99 -11.96 -2.57
CA LYS A 114 16.42 -12.94 -1.57
C LYS A 114 17.32 -14.02 -2.18
N CYS A 115 17.67 -13.88 -3.46
CA CYS A 115 18.51 -14.83 -4.15
C CYS A 115 19.95 -14.75 -3.65
N ARG A 116 20.45 -15.87 -3.12
CA ARG A 116 21.84 -16.04 -2.66
C ARG A 116 22.71 -16.78 -3.68
N ALA A 117 22.13 -17.22 -4.79
CA ALA A 117 22.86 -17.94 -5.83
C ALA A 117 23.87 -17.02 -6.51
N LYS A 118 25.09 -17.50 -6.66
CA LYS A 118 26.12 -16.87 -7.48
C LYS A 118 25.92 -17.39 -8.90
N VAL A 119 25.51 -16.51 -9.79
CA VAL A 119 25.32 -16.83 -11.22
C VAL A 119 26.63 -16.52 -11.94
N ASP A 120 27.00 -17.38 -12.88
CA ASP A 120 28.19 -17.17 -13.70
C ASP A 120 28.06 -15.89 -14.54
N PRO A 121 29.08 -15.01 -14.56
CA PRO A 121 29.03 -13.76 -15.33
C PRO A 121 28.79 -13.96 -16.83
N ALA A 122 29.14 -15.14 -17.36
CA ALA A 122 28.96 -15.50 -18.76
C ALA A 122 27.49 -15.71 -19.17
N ALA A 123 26.62 -16.09 -18.22
CA ALA A 123 25.19 -16.33 -18.47
C ALA A 123 24.35 -15.03 -18.43
N GLY A 124 24.98 -13.88 -18.21
CA GLY A 124 24.33 -12.60 -18.06
C GLY A 124 23.64 -12.42 -16.69
N PRO A 125 23.09 -11.22 -16.42
CA PRO A 125 22.52 -10.91 -15.11
C PRO A 125 21.22 -11.67 -14.80
N PHE A 126 20.47 -12.10 -15.82
CA PHE A 126 19.15 -12.73 -15.67
C PHE A 126 18.92 -13.88 -16.68
N PRO A 127 19.63 -15.01 -16.56
CA PRO A 127 19.54 -16.10 -17.54
C PRO A 127 18.15 -16.73 -17.64
N TYR A 128 17.39 -16.73 -16.54
CA TYR A 128 16.05 -17.35 -16.48
C TYR A 128 14.91 -16.33 -16.67
N ALA A 129 15.22 -15.05 -16.90
CA ALA A 129 14.19 -14.06 -17.25
C ALA A 129 13.72 -14.28 -18.70
N LYS A 130 12.43 -14.53 -18.89
CA LYS A 130 11.76 -14.42 -20.20
C LYS A 130 11.30 -12.97 -20.39
N CYS A 131 11.64 -12.36 -21.52
CA CYS A 131 11.19 -11.02 -21.86
C CYS A 131 9.70 -11.03 -22.23
N PHE A 132 8.90 -10.17 -21.60
CA PHE A 132 7.46 -10.06 -21.91
C PHE A 132 7.15 -9.38 -23.26
N ILE A 133 8.17 -8.92 -23.99
CA ILE A 133 8.01 -8.19 -25.25
C ILE A 133 8.42 -9.04 -26.44
N CYS A 134 9.66 -9.57 -26.45
CA CYS A 134 10.16 -10.43 -27.52
C CYS A 134 10.06 -11.93 -27.22
N GLY A 135 9.77 -12.33 -25.97
CA GLY A 135 9.68 -13.74 -25.57
C GLY A 135 11.03 -14.45 -25.35
N GLU A 136 12.15 -13.80 -25.69
CA GLU A 136 13.49 -14.37 -25.53
C GLU A 136 13.93 -14.43 -24.07
N MET A 137 14.82 -15.37 -23.76
CA MET A 137 15.41 -15.54 -22.43
C MET A 137 16.72 -14.78 -22.29
N GLY A 138 17.05 -14.35 -21.07
CA GLY A 138 18.33 -13.73 -20.73
C GLY A 138 18.26 -12.24 -20.39
N HIS A 139 17.11 -11.59 -20.59
CA HIS A 139 16.92 -10.17 -20.28
C HIS A 139 15.49 -9.86 -19.80
N LEU A 140 15.35 -8.71 -19.13
CA LEU A 140 14.05 -8.18 -18.71
C LEU A 140 13.51 -7.24 -19.79
N SER A 141 12.18 -7.06 -19.84
CA SER A 141 11.51 -6.16 -20.80
C SER A 141 12.04 -4.71 -20.84
N ARG A 142 12.70 -4.26 -19.76
CA ARG A 142 13.36 -2.94 -19.70
C ARG A 142 14.66 -2.87 -20.52
N SER A 143 15.35 -3.98 -20.66
CA SER A 143 16.63 -4.12 -21.37
C SER A 143 16.47 -4.87 -22.69
N CYS A 144 15.24 -4.97 -23.20
CA CYS A 144 14.96 -5.60 -24.48
C CYS A 144 15.46 -4.68 -25.60
N PRO A 145 16.33 -5.17 -26.51
CA PRO A 145 16.78 -4.38 -27.66
C PRO A 145 15.62 -4.09 -28.63
N ASP A 146 14.73 -5.06 -28.82
CA ASP A 146 13.57 -4.95 -29.72
C ASP A 146 12.29 -4.59 -28.95
N ASN A 147 12.21 -3.34 -28.47
CA ASN A 147 11.02 -2.86 -27.75
C ASN A 147 10.16 -1.92 -28.61
N PRO A 148 9.16 -2.41 -29.36
CA PRO A 148 8.31 -1.58 -30.21
C PRO A 148 7.43 -0.60 -29.41
N LYS A 149 7.13 -0.92 -28.14
CA LYS A 149 6.28 -0.09 -27.27
C LYS A 149 7.08 0.81 -26.33
N GLY A 150 8.40 0.71 -26.25
CA GLY A 150 9.24 1.50 -25.34
C GLY A 150 9.10 1.22 -23.85
N LEU A 151 9.95 1.92 -23.07
CA LEU A 151 10.09 1.78 -21.62
C LEU A 151 8.90 2.38 -20.83
N TYR A 152 8.04 3.16 -21.48
CA TYR A 152 6.89 3.80 -20.83
C TYR A 152 5.70 2.83 -20.74
N ALA A 153 4.94 2.93 -19.64
CA ALA A 153 3.79 2.05 -19.38
C ALA A 153 2.70 2.15 -20.46
N GLU A 154 2.34 3.38 -20.85
CA GLU A 154 1.34 3.67 -21.91
C GLU A 154 1.88 3.45 -23.33
N GLY A 155 3.18 3.14 -23.44
CA GLY A 155 3.88 3.05 -24.71
C GLY A 155 4.48 4.38 -25.17
N GLY A 156 5.46 4.29 -26.07
CA GLY A 156 6.13 5.43 -26.69
C GLY A 156 7.60 5.60 -26.27
N GLY A 157 8.23 6.65 -26.80
CA GLY A 157 9.60 7.02 -26.51
C GLY A 157 9.73 8.24 -25.60
N CYS A 158 10.97 8.62 -25.32
CA CYS A 158 11.32 9.84 -24.61
C CYS A 158 10.60 11.04 -25.23
N LYS A 159 9.89 11.84 -24.43
CA LYS A 159 9.13 13.00 -24.92
C LYS A 159 9.99 14.16 -25.43
N LEU A 160 11.32 14.05 -25.33
CA LEU A 160 12.27 15.05 -25.83
C LEU A 160 12.84 14.60 -27.18
N CYS A 161 13.52 13.45 -27.21
CA CYS A 161 14.21 12.95 -28.40
C CYS A 161 13.48 11.83 -29.16
N GLY A 162 12.33 11.35 -28.65
CA GLY A 162 11.57 10.25 -29.25
C GLY A 162 12.15 8.85 -29.04
N SER A 163 13.35 8.70 -28.45
CA SER A 163 13.98 7.38 -28.32
C SER A 163 13.29 6.48 -27.29
N VAL A 164 13.24 5.20 -27.60
CA VAL A 164 12.56 4.16 -26.80
C VAL A 164 13.40 3.68 -25.61
N GLU A 165 14.71 3.90 -25.65
CA GLU A 165 15.71 3.30 -24.75
C GLU A 165 15.81 3.95 -23.35
N HIS A 166 15.37 5.20 -23.18
CA HIS A 166 15.55 5.92 -21.92
C HIS A 166 14.30 6.71 -21.47
N PHE A 167 14.24 6.97 -20.16
CA PHE A 167 13.26 7.88 -19.59
C PHE A 167 13.68 9.33 -19.81
N LYS A 168 12.70 10.26 -19.85
CA LYS A 168 12.94 11.71 -20.02
C LYS A 168 14.00 12.26 -19.06
N LYS A 169 14.13 11.67 -17.86
CA LYS A 169 15.12 12.07 -16.85
C LYS A 169 16.55 11.77 -17.28
N ASP A 170 16.75 10.66 -17.96
CA ASP A 170 18.04 10.14 -18.40
C ASP A 170 18.31 10.53 -19.87
N CYS A 171 17.52 11.46 -20.41
CA CYS A 171 17.66 11.91 -21.78
C CYS A 171 18.93 12.76 -21.91
N PRO A 172 19.87 12.40 -22.81
CA PRO A 172 21.10 13.17 -22.98
C PRO A 172 20.81 14.61 -23.44
N GLU A 173 19.76 14.82 -24.24
CA GLU A 173 19.33 16.15 -24.68
C GLU A 173 18.76 17.02 -23.55
N LYS A 174 18.26 16.41 -22.47
CA LYS A 174 17.74 17.15 -21.31
C LYS A 174 18.86 17.89 -20.57
N GLN A 175 20.08 17.37 -20.56
CA GLN A 175 21.22 18.04 -19.92
C GLN A 175 21.53 19.40 -20.56
N ASN A 176 21.23 19.56 -21.87
CA ASN A 176 21.40 20.83 -22.58
C ASN A 176 20.27 21.83 -22.33
N ALA A 177 19.12 21.40 -21.81
CA ALA A 177 17.94 22.26 -21.57
C ALA A 177 17.82 22.76 -20.11
N GLU A 178 18.69 22.32 -19.21
CA GLU A 178 18.56 22.56 -17.77
C GLU A 178 19.18 23.90 -17.30
N GLN A 179 19.58 24.79 -18.23
CA GLN A 179 19.97 26.17 -17.92
C GLN A 179 18.79 27.13 -17.68
N VAL A 180 17.54 26.65 -17.64
CA VAL A 180 16.42 27.49 -17.19
C VAL A 180 16.32 27.41 -15.67
N THR A 181 17.09 28.30 -15.02
CA THR A 181 17.07 28.51 -13.57
C THR A 181 15.68 28.98 -13.15
N VAL A 182 14.87 28.11 -12.58
CA VAL A 182 13.80 28.57 -11.68
C VAL A 182 14.49 29.22 -10.49
N GLY A 183 14.33 30.53 -10.34
CA GLY A 183 14.95 31.32 -9.28
C GLY A 183 14.74 30.63 -7.94
N ARG A 184 15.84 30.14 -7.36
CA ARG A 184 15.83 29.57 -6.01
C ARG A 184 15.51 30.72 -5.06
N TRP A 185 14.39 30.60 -4.37
CA TRP A 185 14.00 31.57 -3.35
C TRP A 185 15.12 31.63 -2.32
N THR A 186 15.66 32.82 -2.09
CA THR A 186 16.63 33.05 -1.02
C THR A 186 15.96 32.73 0.32
N PRO A 187 16.67 32.10 1.27
CA PRO A 187 16.13 31.88 2.61
C PRO A 187 15.73 33.23 3.22
N GLY A 188 14.42 33.49 3.33
CA GLY A 188 13.88 34.74 3.89
C GLY A 188 12.81 35.45 3.06
N LEU A 189 12.59 35.08 1.79
CA LEU A 189 11.49 35.65 0.99
C LEU A 189 10.19 34.87 1.25
N SER A 190 9.17 35.57 1.72
CA SER A 190 7.81 35.06 1.84
C SER A 190 7.06 35.13 0.51
N ALA A 191 6.00 34.34 0.36
CA ALA A 191 5.18 34.28 -0.84
C ALA A 191 4.52 35.64 -1.22
N ASP A 192 4.46 36.56 -0.26
CA ASP A 192 3.86 37.89 -0.38
C ASP A 192 4.91 39.02 -0.39
N HIS A 193 6.15 38.75 -0.83
CA HIS A 193 7.18 39.78 -0.92
C HIS A 193 6.92 40.70 -2.12
N GLU A 194 6.29 41.84 -1.86
CA GLU A 194 6.15 42.93 -2.83
C GLU A 194 7.45 43.74 -2.89
N ASP A 195 8.12 43.76 -4.04
CA ASP A 195 9.26 44.62 -4.30
C ASP A 195 8.80 46.08 -4.32
N VAL A 196 8.90 46.77 -3.18
CA VAL A 196 8.67 48.21 -3.12
C VAL A 196 9.82 48.89 -3.86
N ALA A 197 9.60 49.22 -5.13
CA ALA A 197 10.51 50.05 -5.91
C ALA A 197 10.71 51.37 -5.16
N ALA A 198 11.92 51.57 -4.65
CA ALA A 198 12.32 52.86 -4.10
C ALA A 198 12.16 53.91 -5.21
N ALA A 199 11.22 54.83 -5.01
CA ALA A 199 11.03 55.98 -5.89
C ALA A 199 12.34 56.80 -5.96
N PRO A 200 12.63 57.41 -7.13
CA PRO A 200 13.92 58.05 -7.42
C PRO A 200 14.23 59.24 -6.51
#